data_AF-A0A6J2V2M7-F1
#
_entry.id   AF-A0A6J2V2M7-F1
#
_cell.length_a   1.000
_cell.length_b   1.000
_cell.length_c   1.000
_cell.angle_alpha   90.00
_cell.angle_beta   90.00
_cell.angle_gamma   90.00
#
_symmetry.space_group_name_H-M   'P 1'
#
loop_
_entity.id
_entity.type
_entity.pdbx_description
1 polymer ?
#
loop_
_entity_poly.entity_id
_entity_poly.type
_entity_poly.pdbx_seq_one_letter_code
_entity_poly.pdbx_strand_id
1 'polypeptide(L)'
;MDFNGTDPSCRRPPPLALDIILNLDLFGIILYSVLTFMATVSVLIYIEECVYIYKKVAANKKSAIIWVNGAAPVIATMSCLGMWIPKATMFTDMTSATYFSIVVFKFLILMIEECGGDEAFLKRSKNKTFRISTGPCCCCCPCLPQVPVTRRSLFILKLGAFQFAVLKVIFTILSIILWTNGNYDVADMEITGAAIWINPFVGVLTIIALWPVAIMFMHLRNTLRSLKIIPKYAMYQLVLVLSQLQSAIINILAMNGTIACAPPYSSQARGYLMSQQLLILEMFIITLVTRLLYRRQYEPLPDGESDEESKMVVSSNNTANVA
;
A
#
# COMPACT_ATOMS: atom_id res chain seq x y z
N MET A 1 -4.80 -32.12 -32.62
CA MET A 1 -3.91 -32.42 -31.48
C MET A 1 -2.51 -32.13 -31.96
N ASP A 2 -1.95 -30.97 -31.59
CA ASP A 2 -0.57 -30.64 -31.95
C ASP A 2 0.39 -31.29 -30.96
N PHE A 3 1.58 -31.64 -31.46
CA PHE A 3 2.57 -32.58 -30.93
C PHE A 3 3.22 -32.22 -29.56
N ASN A 4 2.63 -31.32 -28.78
CA ASN A 4 3.18 -30.89 -27.48
C ASN A 4 2.15 -30.85 -26.33
N GLY A 5 1.03 -31.57 -26.45
CA GLY A 5 0.09 -31.84 -25.34
C GLY A 5 -0.56 -30.61 -24.69
N THR A 6 -0.34 -29.42 -25.23
CA THR A 6 -0.86 -28.15 -24.72
C THR A 6 -1.94 -27.66 -25.68
N ASP A 7 -3.15 -27.48 -25.17
CA ASP A 7 -4.30 -27.00 -25.94
C ASP A 7 -3.96 -25.62 -26.56
N PRO A 8 -4.13 -25.42 -27.88
CA PRO A 8 -3.84 -24.15 -28.56
C PRO A 8 -4.64 -22.96 -27.99
N SER A 9 -5.71 -23.22 -27.25
CA SER A 9 -6.49 -22.22 -26.51
C SER A 9 -5.71 -21.59 -25.34
N CYS A 10 -4.66 -22.25 -24.84
CA CYS A 10 -3.83 -21.76 -23.72
C CYS A 10 -2.85 -20.64 -24.11
N ARG A 11 -2.65 -20.40 -25.42
CA ARG A 11 -1.80 -19.32 -25.94
C ARG A 11 -2.61 -18.11 -26.43
N ARG A 12 -3.94 -18.14 -26.31
CA ARG A 12 -4.79 -17.05 -26.81
C ARG A 12 -4.79 -15.85 -25.85
N PRO A 13 -4.95 -14.63 -26.37
CA PRO A 13 -5.12 -13.43 -25.56
C PRO A 13 -6.36 -13.56 -24.66
N PRO A 14 -6.43 -12.80 -23.53
CA PRO A 14 -7.53 -12.90 -22.59
C PRO A 14 -8.89 -12.68 -23.30
N PRO A 15 -9.90 -13.52 -22.99
CA PRO A 15 -11.20 -13.47 -23.66
C PRO A 15 -11.93 -12.15 -23.40
N LEU A 16 -12.88 -11.82 -24.28
CA LEU A 16 -13.74 -10.65 -24.10
C LEU A 16 -14.65 -10.87 -22.88
N ALA A 17 -15.01 -9.78 -22.20
CA ALA A 17 -15.91 -9.82 -21.05
C ALA A 17 -17.26 -10.51 -21.38
N LEU A 18 -17.76 -10.32 -22.61
CA LEU A 18 -19.00 -10.95 -23.09
C LEU A 18 -18.90 -12.48 -23.16
N ASP A 19 -17.78 -13.02 -23.62
CA ASP A 19 -17.59 -14.48 -23.72
C ASP A 19 -17.52 -15.14 -22.33
N ILE A 20 -17.05 -14.41 -21.33
CA ILE A 20 -17.01 -14.86 -19.93
C ILE A 20 -18.41 -14.86 -19.33
N ILE A 21 -19.16 -13.77 -19.53
CA ILE A 21 -20.52 -13.64 -18.99
C ILE A 21 -21.46 -14.69 -19.61
N LEU A 22 -21.30 -15.00 -20.90
CA LEU A 22 -22.13 -15.98 -21.60
C LEU A 22 -21.84 -17.45 -21.20
N ASN A 23 -20.62 -17.74 -20.74
CA ASN A 23 -20.21 -19.09 -20.31
C ASN A 23 -20.11 -19.23 -18.78
N LEU A 24 -20.70 -18.29 -18.03
CA LEU A 24 -20.60 -18.28 -16.57
C LEU A 24 -21.56 -19.32 -15.96
N ASP A 25 -20.99 -20.33 -15.31
CA ASP A 25 -21.76 -21.33 -14.57
C ASP A 25 -22.44 -20.69 -13.33
N LEU A 26 -23.46 -21.35 -12.77
CA LEU A 26 -24.25 -20.85 -11.62
C LEU A 26 -23.35 -20.43 -10.45
N PHE A 27 -22.30 -21.20 -10.18
CA PHE A 27 -21.30 -20.89 -9.16
C PHE A 27 -20.56 -19.57 -9.45
N GLY A 28 -20.18 -19.35 -10.72
CA GLY A 28 -19.50 -18.12 -11.15
C GLY A 28 -20.38 -16.88 -11.00
N ILE A 29 -21.67 -17.00 -11.32
CA ILE A 29 -22.66 -15.92 -11.13
C ILE A 29 -22.76 -15.55 -9.65
N ILE A 30 -22.93 -16.54 -8.77
CA ILE A 30 -23.00 -16.33 -7.32
C ILE A 30 -21.71 -15.66 -6.83
N LEU A 31 -20.54 -16.20 -7.19
CA LEU A 31 -19.25 -15.65 -6.76
C LEU A 31 -19.07 -14.19 -7.22
N TYR A 32 -19.30 -13.88 -8.50
CA TYR A 32 -19.13 -12.54 -9.03
C TYR A 32 -20.09 -11.54 -8.39
N SER A 33 -21.33 -11.95 -8.14
CA SER A 33 -22.33 -11.11 -7.46
C SER A 33 -21.90 -10.78 -6.02
N VAL A 34 -21.43 -11.77 -5.26
CA VAL A 34 -20.95 -11.59 -3.88
C VAL A 34 -19.73 -10.68 -3.83
N LEU A 35 -18.73 -10.91 -4.70
CA LEU A 35 -17.52 -10.08 -4.75
C LEU A 35 -17.83 -8.63 -5.15
N THR A 36 -18.74 -8.43 -6.11
CA THR A 36 -19.19 -7.09 -6.52
C THR A 36 -19.93 -6.38 -5.40
N PHE A 37 -20.77 -7.11 -4.66
CA PHE A 37 -21.43 -6.59 -3.47
C PHE A 37 -20.42 -6.17 -2.40
N MET A 38 -19.43 -7.01 -2.09
CA MET A 38 -18.35 -6.68 -1.14
C MET A 38 -17.57 -5.43 -1.56
N ALA A 39 -17.18 -5.32 -2.84
CA ALA A 39 -16.49 -4.14 -3.36
C ALA A 39 -17.35 -2.87 -3.23
N THR A 40 -18.65 -2.95 -3.54
CA THR A 40 -19.60 -1.84 -3.42
C THR A 40 -19.74 -1.40 -1.95
N VAL A 41 -19.87 -2.35 -1.02
CA VAL A 41 -19.94 -2.04 0.42
C VAL A 41 -18.65 -1.40 0.91
N SER A 42 -17.46 -1.85 0.46
CA SER A 42 -16.18 -1.21 0.79
C SER A 42 -16.15 0.26 0.38
N VAL A 43 -16.65 0.58 -0.82
CA VAL A 43 -16.74 1.98 -1.31
C VAL A 43 -17.71 2.80 -0.47
N LEU A 44 -18.87 2.26 -0.13
CA LEU A 44 -19.84 2.96 0.73
C LEU A 44 -19.27 3.26 2.11
N ILE A 45 -18.59 2.30 2.71
CA ILE A 45 -17.89 2.48 3.99
C ILE A 45 -16.83 3.57 3.86
N TYR A 46 -16.03 3.54 2.80
CA TYR A 46 -15.01 4.55 2.55
C TYR A 46 -15.59 5.97 2.41
N ILE A 47 -16.69 6.12 1.67
CA ILE A 47 -17.38 7.41 1.53
C ILE A 47 -17.88 7.92 2.89
N GLU A 48 -18.50 7.05 3.69
CA GLU A 48 -18.95 7.39 5.05
C GLU A 48 -17.76 7.86 5.92
N GLU A 49 -16.62 7.16 5.85
CA GLU A 49 -15.39 7.52 6.56
C GLU A 49 -14.84 8.88 6.10
N CYS A 50 -14.79 9.14 4.79
CA CYS A 50 -14.37 10.42 4.25
C CYS A 50 -15.22 11.56 4.81
N VAL A 51 -16.55 11.39 4.85
CA VAL A 51 -17.47 12.39 5.40
C VAL A 51 -17.22 12.59 6.90
N TYR A 52 -17.03 11.50 7.66
CA TYR A 52 -16.72 11.56 9.08
C TYR A 52 -15.41 12.31 9.36
N ILE A 53 -14.34 11.97 8.64
CA ILE A 53 -13.02 12.58 8.76
C ILE A 53 -13.08 14.06 8.38
N TYR A 54 -13.79 14.39 7.31
CA TYR A 54 -13.95 15.76 6.85
C TYR A 54 -14.63 16.63 7.91
N LYS A 55 -15.62 16.09 8.62
CA LYS A 55 -16.35 16.82 9.68
C LYS A 55 -15.60 16.90 11.01
N LYS A 56 -14.88 15.85 11.43
CA LYS A 56 -14.38 15.74 12.82
C LYS A 56 -12.86 15.87 13.02
N VAL A 57 -12.04 15.74 11.98
CA VAL A 57 -10.58 15.74 12.12
C VAL A 57 -10.00 17.14 11.87
N ALA A 58 -8.80 17.45 12.34
CA ALA A 58 -8.10 18.70 12.03
C ALA A 58 -7.57 18.71 10.58
N ALA A 59 -7.56 19.88 9.92
CA ALA A 59 -7.27 20.02 8.48
C ALA A 59 -5.94 19.36 8.05
N ASN A 60 -4.89 19.47 8.88
CA ASN A 60 -3.55 19.00 8.56
C ASN A 60 -3.46 17.47 8.39
N LYS A 61 -4.26 16.71 9.16
CA LYS A 61 -4.28 15.24 9.14
C LYS A 61 -5.29 14.64 8.16
N LYS A 62 -6.34 15.39 7.80
CA LYS A 62 -7.47 14.90 6.98
C LYS A 62 -7.00 14.23 5.69
N SER A 63 -6.16 14.92 4.91
CA SER A 63 -5.73 14.43 3.60
C SER A 63 -4.99 13.10 3.74
N ALA A 64 -4.01 13.01 4.63
CA ALA A 64 -3.21 11.79 4.80
C ALA A 64 -4.06 10.59 5.23
N ILE A 65 -4.99 10.78 6.17
CA ILE A 65 -5.89 9.71 6.63
C ILE A 65 -6.81 9.25 5.50
N ILE A 66 -7.39 10.18 4.72
CA ILE A 66 -8.28 9.83 3.60
C ILE A 66 -7.53 8.96 2.57
N TRP A 67 -6.32 9.38 2.17
CA TRP A 67 -5.52 8.61 1.21
C TRP A 67 -5.20 7.20 1.74
N VAL A 68 -4.75 7.09 3.00
CA VAL A 68 -4.38 5.81 3.62
C VAL A 68 -5.59 4.89 3.77
N ASN A 69 -6.73 5.38 4.24
CA ASN A 69 -7.95 4.58 4.37
C ASN A 69 -8.54 4.19 3.01
N GLY A 70 -8.30 5.00 1.98
CA GLY A 70 -8.73 4.71 0.62
C GLY A 70 -7.95 3.59 -0.06
N ALA A 71 -6.82 3.14 0.49
CA ALA A 71 -5.99 2.10 -0.14
C ALA A 71 -6.77 0.81 -0.40
N ALA A 72 -7.30 0.18 0.64
CA ALA A 72 -8.06 -1.06 0.51
C ALA A 72 -9.30 -0.95 -0.40
N PRO A 73 -10.23 0.01 -0.22
CA PRO A 73 -11.43 0.12 -1.06
C PRO A 73 -11.11 0.48 -2.52
N VAL A 74 -10.09 1.30 -2.79
CA VAL A 74 -9.68 1.61 -4.17
C VAL A 74 -9.10 0.37 -4.85
N ILE A 75 -8.21 -0.37 -4.17
CA ILE A 75 -7.65 -1.60 -4.73
C ILE A 75 -8.77 -2.64 -4.95
N ALA A 76 -9.69 -2.82 -4.00
CA ALA A 76 -10.86 -3.71 -4.16
C ALA A 76 -11.72 -3.34 -5.38
N THR A 77 -11.95 -2.05 -5.60
CA THR A 77 -12.75 -1.56 -6.73
C THR A 77 -12.03 -1.82 -8.06
N MET A 78 -10.74 -1.52 -8.13
CA MET A 78 -9.93 -1.78 -9.32
C MET A 78 -9.86 -3.28 -9.63
N SER A 79 -9.72 -4.13 -8.62
CA SER A 79 -9.78 -5.58 -8.78
C SER A 79 -11.14 -6.09 -9.24
N CYS A 80 -12.22 -5.49 -8.76
CA CYS A 80 -13.57 -5.79 -9.25
C CYS A 80 -13.73 -5.41 -10.73
N LEU A 81 -13.19 -4.27 -11.15
CA LEU A 81 -13.18 -3.87 -12.57
C LEU A 81 -12.37 -4.83 -13.43
N GLY A 82 -11.18 -5.26 -12.96
CA GLY A 82 -10.35 -6.26 -13.66
C GLY A 82 -11.03 -7.63 -13.74
N MET A 83 -11.81 -8.02 -12.73
CA MET A 83 -12.60 -9.25 -12.75
C MET A 83 -13.70 -9.22 -13.82
N TRP A 84 -14.45 -8.13 -13.93
CA TRP A 84 -15.51 -7.98 -14.94
C TRP A 84 -14.97 -7.74 -16.36
N ILE A 85 -13.82 -7.08 -16.48
CA ILE A 85 -13.20 -6.72 -17.75
C ILE A 85 -11.73 -7.20 -17.74
N PRO A 86 -11.46 -8.48 -18.06
CA PRO A 86 -10.09 -9.01 -17.98
C PRO A 86 -9.09 -8.34 -18.92
N LYS A 87 -9.56 -7.76 -20.02
CA LYS A 87 -8.72 -6.94 -20.92
C LYS A 87 -8.25 -5.64 -20.25
N ALA A 88 -8.97 -5.14 -19.25
CA ALA A 88 -8.63 -3.94 -18.51
C ALA A 88 -7.75 -4.23 -17.26
N THR A 89 -7.53 -5.51 -16.90
CA THR A 89 -6.83 -5.91 -15.68
C THR A 89 -5.45 -5.25 -15.53
N MET A 90 -4.70 -5.15 -16.64
CA MET A 90 -3.42 -4.46 -16.63
C MET A 90 -3.55 -2.99 -16.19
N PHE A 91 -4.55 -2.26 -16.72
CA PHE A 91 -4.77 -0.87 -16.37
C PHE A 91 -5.27 -0.71 -14.93
N THR A 92 -6.15 -1.60 -14.47
CA THR A 92 -6.65 -1.57 -13.09
C THR A 92 -5.54 -1.88 -12.09
N ASP A 93 -4.64 -2.82 -12.40
CA ASP A 93 -3.48 -3.16 -11.56
C ASP A 93 -2.45 -2.04 -11.52
N MET A 94 -2.18 -1.40 -12.65
CA MET A 94 -1.31 -0.23 -12.69
C MET A 94 -1.89 0.95 -11.89
N THR A 95 -3.20 1.15 -11.98
CA THR A 95 -3.90 2.21 -11.23
C THR A 95 -3.85 1.94 -9.73
N SER A 96 -4.14 0.71 -9.31
CA SER A 96 -4.12 0.32 -7.89
C SER A 96 -2.72 0.40 -7.30
N ALA A 97 -1.69 -0.06 -8.02
CA ALA A 97 -0.29 0.03 -7.59
C ALA A 97 0.21 1.49 -7.53
N THR A 98 -0.29 2.36 -8.42
CA THR A 98 0.04 3.80 -8.40
C THR A 98 -0.66 4.52 -7.25
N TYR A 99 -1.92 4.18 -6.97
CA TYR A 99 -2.60 4.68 -5.78
C TYR A 99 -1.82 4.29 -4.51
N PHE A 100 -1.42 3.02 -4.42
CA PHE A 100 -0.68 2.52 -3.27
C PHE A 100 0.70 3.20 -3.10
N SER A 101 1.42 3.52 -4.18
CA SER A 101 2.70 4.24 -4.07
C SER A 101 2.54 5.65 -3.48
N ILE A 102 1.45 6.35 -3.80
CA ILE A 102 1.11 7.63 -3.17
C ILE A 102 0.78 7.42 -1.69
N VAL A 103 0.07 6.34 -1.35
CA VAL A 103 -0.26 5.98 0.03
C VAL A 103 0.98 5.75 0.88
N VAL A 104 2.05 5.13 0.35
CA VAL A 104 3.33 4.97 1.06
C VAL A 104 3.85 6.31 1.58
N PHE A 105 3.87 7.32 0.71
CA PHE A 105 4.28 8.67 1.08
C PHE A 105 3.29 9.32 2.07
N LYS A 106 1.98 9.19 1.83
CA LYS A 106 0.96 9.75 2.72
C LYS A 106 0.97 9.12 4.11
N PHE A 107 1.31 7.84 4.23
CA PHE A 107 1.46 7.16 5.51
C PHE A 107 2.67 7.70 6.31
N LEU A 108 3.78 8.02 5.63
CA LEU A 108 4.91 8.70 6.26
C LEU A 108 4.51 10.07 6.79
N ILE A 109 3.81 10.87 5.98
CA ILE A 109 3.30 12.19 6.40
C ILE A 109 2.32 12.05 7.57
N LEU A 110 1.45 11.05 7.56
CA LEU A 110 0.52 10.77 8.65
C LEU A 110 1.26 10.57 9.97
N MET A 111 2.32 9.76 10.01
CA MET A 111 3.09 9.54 11.23
C MET A 111 3.73 10.82 11.80
N ILE A 112 4.18 11.71 10.91
CA ILE A 112 4.79 13.00 11.30
C ILE A 112 3.72 13.96 11.84
N GLU A 113 2.58 14.06 11.15
CA GLU A 113 1.45 14.85 11.61
C GLU A 113 0.88 14.33 12.94
N GLU A 114 0.86 13.01 13.16
CA GLU A 114 0.46 12.44 14.44
C GLU A 114 1.36 12.88 15.60
N CYS A 115 2.61 13.26 15.32
CA CYS A 115 3.54 13.83 16.31
C CYS A 115 3.34 15.34 16.54
N GLY A 116 2.38 15.99 15.87
CA GLY A 116 2.19 17.45 15.92
C GLY A 116 2.90 18.20 14.79
N GLY A 117 3.29 17.50 13.71
CA GLY A 117 3.97 18.06 12.55
C GLY A 117 5.50 18.08 12.67
N ASP A 118 6.16 18.70 11.69
CA ASP A 118 7.62 18.65 11.53
C ASP A 118 8.38 19.21 12.74
N GLU A 119 7.94 20.35 13.29
CA GLU A 119 8.65 21.00 14.40
C GLU A 119 8.50 20.26 15.73
N ALA A 120 7.29 19.81 16.04
CA ALA A 120 7.02 19.00 17.24
C ALA A 120 7.75 17.65 17.17
N PHE A 121 7.80 17.02 15.99
CA PHE A 121 8.58 15.82 15.75
C PHE A 121 10.07 16.04 16.02
N LEU A 122 10.64 17.14 15.50
CA LEU A 122 12.06 17.48 15.70
C LEU A 122 12.36 17.82 17.16
N LYS A 123 11.49 18.56 17.85
CA LYS A 123 11.63 18.87 19.28
C LYS A 123 11.64 17.59 20.11
N ARG A 124 10.71 16.66 19.85
CA ARG A 124 10.59 15.37 20.56
C ARG A 124 11.69 14.37 20.23
N SER A 125 12.39 14.58 19.11
CA SER A 125 13.47 13.71 18.64
C SER A 125 14.87 14.31 18.78
N LYS A 126 15.00 15.50 19.38
CA LYS A 126 16.26 16.28 19.43
C LYS A 126 17.46 15.51 20.02
N ASN A 127 17.21 14.56 20.92
CA ASN A 127 18.24 13.73 21.57
C ASN A 127 18.18 12.24 21.15
N LYS A 128 17.43 11.90 20.10
CA LYS A 128 17.30 10.53 19.61
C LYS A 128 17.95 10.38 18.25
N THR A 129 18.46 9.19 17.95
CA THR A 129 19.05 8.85 16.66
C THR A 129 18.12 7.92 15.89
N PHE A 130 18.07 8.07 14.56
CA PHE A 130 17.39 7.10 13.70
C PHE A 130 18.22 5.81 13.67
N ARG A 131 17.60 4.72 14.08
CA ARG A 131 18.16 3.39 13.90
C ARG A 131 17.80 2.90 12.50
N ILE A 132 18.77 2.95 11.59
CA ILE A 132 18.58 2.65 10.16
C ILE A 132 18.52 1.13 9.90
N SER A 133 19.03 0.31 10.83
CA SER A 133 18.88 -1.15 10.82
C SER A 133 17.43 -1.56 11.12
N THR A 134 16.58 -1.45 10.09
CA THR A 134 15.18 -1.86 10.08
C THR A 134 14.91 -2.67 8.81
N GLY A 135 14.03 -3.67 8.89
CA GLY A 135 13.67 -4.51 7.73
C GLY A 135 12.99 -3.70 6.60
N PRO A 136 12.91 -4.23 5.36
CA PRO A 136 13.19 -5.61 4.95
C PRO A 136 14.60 -5.87 4.40
N CYS A 137 15.33 -4.86 3.91
CA CYS A 137 16.62 -5.07 3.23
C CYS A 137 17.87 -4.93 4.12
N CYS A 138 17.75 -4.38 5.34
CA CYS A 138 18.91 -4.08 6.20
C CYS A 138 18.71 -4.48 7.68
N CYS A 139 17.87 -5.49 7.96
CA CYS A 139 17.61 -5.98 9.34
C CYS A 139 18.86 -6.40 10.09
N CYS A 140 19.88 -6.82 9.34
CA CYS A 140 20.91 -7.73 9.82
C CYS A 140 22.33 -7.24 9.48
N CYS A 141 22.45 -5.98 9.01
CA CYS A 141 23.72 -5.29 8.83
C CYS A 141 24.05 -4.44 10.08
N PRO A 142 24.97 -4.88 10.96
CA PRO A 142 25.39 -4.10 12.13
C PRO A 142 26.23 -2.85 11.78
N CYS A 143 26.61 -2.69 10.51
CA CYS A 143 27.49 -1.65 9.98
C CYS A 143 26.78 -0.34 9.57
N LEU A 144 25.47 -0.21 9.78
CA LEU A 144 24.74 1.01 9.43
C LEU A 144 24.76 2.05 10.58
N PRO A 145 25.35 3.25 10.38
CA PRO A 145 25.51 4.24 11.43
C PRO A 145 24.16 4.82 11.89
N GLN A 146 24.08 5.12 13.18
CA GLN A 146 22.96 5.86 13.75
C GLN A 146 23.01 7.31 13.24
N VAL A 147 21.98 7.74 12.51
CA VAL A 147 21.93 9.10 11.97
C VAL A 147 21.17 10.01 12.94
N PRO A 148 21.72 11.18 13.32
CA PRO A 148 21.01 12.11 14.19
C PRO A 148 19.73 12.62 13.52
N VAL A 149 18.68 12.78 14.32
CA VAL A 149 17.40 13.31 13.83
C VAL A 149 17.55 14.83 13.62
N THR A 150 17.79 15.22 12.36
CA THR A 150 17.90 16.63 11.94
C THR A 150 16.82 16.98 10.92
N ARG A 151 16.59 18.29 10.69
CA ARG A 151 15.71 18.78 9.60
C ARG A 151 16.08 18.17 8.25
N ARG A 152 17.38 18.04 7.96
CA ARG A 152 17.88 17.45 6.72
C ARG A 152 17.55 15.96 6.63
N SER A 153 17.76 15.19 7.71
CA SER A 153 17.45 13.76 7.75
C SER A 153 15.96 13.51 7.50
N LEU A 154 15.07 14.30 8.12
CA LEU A 154 13.63 14.23 7.90
C LEU A 154 13.25 14.58 6.46
N PHE A 155 13.88 15.60 5.87
CA PHE A 155 13.65 15.98 4.47
C PHE A 155 14.07 14.85 3.50
N ILE A 156 15.24 14.25 3.71
CA ILE A 156 15.73 13.12 2.90
C ILE A 156 14.76 11.93 3.00
N LEU A 157 14.23 11.66 4.20
CA LEU A 157 13.26 10.59 4.42
C LEU A 157 11.96 10.82 3.64
N LYS A 158 11.42 12.06 3.69
CA LYS A 158 10.25 12.46 2.92
C LYS A 158 10.50 12.37 1.42
N LEU A 159 11.66 12.85 0.97
CA LEU A 159 12.07 12.78 -0.43
C LEU A 159 12.20 11.33 -0.92
N GLY A 160 12.76 10.45 -0.09
CA GLY A 160 12.95 9.03 -0.38
C GLY A 160 11.64 8.24 -0.54
N ALA A 161 10.58 8.63 0.18
CA ALA A 161 9.24 8.09 -0.04
C ALA A 161 8.52 8.76 -1.22
N PHE A 162 8.73 10.08 -1.42
CA PHE A 162 8.10 10.84 -2.50
C PHE A 162 8.60 10.42 -3.89
N GLN A 163 9.90 10.16 -4.06
CA GLN A 163 10.48 9.70 -5.32
C GLN A 163 9.77 8.44 -5.85
N PHE A 164 9.32 7.55 -4.96
CA PHE A 164 8.65 6.33 -5.37
C PHE A 164 7.28 6.59 -5.96
N ALA A 165 6.50 7.48 -5.35
CA ALA A 165 5.21 7.88 -5.89
C ALA A 165 5.36 8.48 -7.30
N VAL A 166 6.33 9.38 -7.48
CA VAL A 166 6.60 10.03 -8.78
C VAL A 166 7.10 9.01 -9.81
N LEU A 167 8.13 8.23 -9.47
CA LEU A 167 8.71 7.26 -10.39
C LEU A 167 7.68 6.17 -10.76
N LYS A 168 6.84 5.74 -9.82
CA LYS A 168 5.78 4.75 -10.12
C LYS A 168 4.79 5.28 -11.17
N VAL A 169 4.35 6.55 -11.05
CA VAL A 169 3.49 7.18 -12.07
C VAL A 169 4.18 7.21 -13.43
N ILE A 170 5.45 7.62 -13.48
CA ILE A 170 6.23 7.67 -14.72
C ILE A 170 6.34 6.27 -15.34
N PHE A 171 6.69 5.25 -14.55
CA PHE A 171 6.77 3.87 -15.03
C PHE A 171 5.43 3.36 -15.54
N THR A 172 4.33 3.67 -14.85
CA THR A 172 3.00 3.30 -15.31
C THR A 172 2.66 3.94 -16.66
N ILE A 173 2.95 5.23 -16.85
CA ILE A 173 2.73 5.91 -18.14
C ILE A 173 3.60 5.29 -19.24
N LEU A 174 4.88 5.05 -18.95
CA LEU A 174 5.78 4.38 -19.89
C LEU A 174 5.27 3.00 -20.27
N SER A 175 4.85 2.18 -19.30
CA SER A 175 4.31 0.85 -19.58
C SER A 175 3.06 0.89 -20.45
N ILE A 176 2.16 1.87 -20.25
CA ILE A 176 0.99 2.07 -21.12
C ILE A 176 1.42 2.43 -22.55
N ILE A 177 2.38 3.33 -22.72
CA ILE A 177 2.89 3.73 -24.04
C ILE A 177 3.52 2.53 -24.76
N LEU A 178 4.37 1.76 -24.06
CA LEU A 178 5.00 0.58 -24.65
C LEU A 178 3.96 -0.49 -25.01
N TRP A 179 2.89 -0.62 -24.23
CA TRP A 179 1.77 -1.52 -24.53
C TRP A 179 1.00 -1.09 -25.77
N THR A 180 0.69 0.20 -25.91
CA THR A 180 0.03 0.73 -27.11
C THR A 180 0.87 0.59 -28.37
N ASN A 181 2.20 0.57 -28.25
CA ASN A 181 3.12 0.33 -29.38
C ASN A 181 3.28 -1.16 -29.72
N GLY A 182 2.61 -2.07 -29.02
CA GLY A 182 2.71 -3.52 -29.24
C GLY A 182 4.04 -4.14 -28.79
N ASN A 183 4.88 -3.40 -28.05
CA ASN A 183 6.20 -3.84 -27.58
C ASN A 183 6.21 -4.19 -26.08
N TYR A 184 5.04 -4.25 -25.45
CA TYR A 184 4.87 -4.66 -24.05
C TYR A 184 3.65 -5.55 -23.96
N ASP A 185 3.88 -6.86 -23.94
CA ASP A 185 2.91 -7.80 -23.41
C ASP A 185 3.35 -8.14 -21.98
N VAL A 186 2.41 -8.09 -21.02
CA VAL A 186 2.65 -8.47 -19.63
C VAL A 186 2.95 -9.97 -19.54
N ALA A 187 2.50 -10.75 -20.54
CA ALA A 187 2.70 -12.18 -20.66
C ALA A 187 4.02 -12.57 -21.36
N ASP A 188 4.64 -11.65 -22.13
CA ASP A 188 5.90 -11.92 -22.83
C ASP A 188 7.11 -11.64 -21.92
N MET A 189 7.59 -12.71 -21.27
CA MET A 189 8.85 -12.72 -20.54
C MET A 189 10.05 -13.08 -21.43
N GLU A 190 10.00 -12.74 -22.72
CA GLU A 190 11.21 -12.77 -23.55
C GLU A 190 12.19 -11.69 -23.08
N ILE A 191 13.50 -11.96 -23.20
CA ILE A 191 14.58 -11.07 -22.73
C ILE A 191 14.56 -9.71 -23.46
N THR A 192 13.91 -9.66 -24.63
CA THR A 192 13.62 -8.48 -25.45
C THR A 192 12.41 -7.67 -24.95
N GLY A 193 11.58 -8.25 -24.09
CA GLY A 193 10.36 -7.63 -23.56
C GLY A 193 10.65 -6.67 -22.42
N ALA A 194 10.10 -5.44 -22.48
CA ALA A 194 10.33 -4.42 -21.46
C ALA A 194 9.81 -4.79 -20.06
N ALA A 195 8.92 -5.79 -19.94
CA ALA A 195 8.39 -6.29 -18.67
C ALA A 195 9.46 -6.90 -17.75
N ILE A 196 10.47 -7.60 -18.29
CA ILE A 196 11.50 -8.27 -17.48
C ILE A 196 12.47 -7.28 -16.82
N TRP A 197 12.60 -6.07 -17.37
CA TRP A 197 13.41 -5.00 -16.79
C TRP A 197 12.60 -4.09 -15.87
N ILE A 198 11.36 -3.77 -16.24
CA ILE A 198 10.51 -2.85 -15.48
C ILE A 198 10.08 -3.48 -14.14
N ASN A 199 9.69 -4.76 -14.12
CA ASN A 199 9.14 -5.38 -12.92
C ASN A 199 10.16 -5.50 -11.76
N PRO A 200 11.40 -6.00 -11.98
CA PRO A 200 12.43 -6.03 -10.93
C PRO A 200 12.84 -4.63 -10.48
N PHE A 201 12.96 -3.68 -11.41
CA PHE A 201 13.32 -2.29 -11.09
C PHE A 201 12.27 -1.66 -10.17
N VAL A 202 10.98 -1.80 -10.51
CA VAL A 202 9.86 -1.37 -9.67
C VAL A 202 9.89 -2.07 -8.31
N GLY A 203 10.24 -3.35 -8.25
CA GLY A 203 10.41 -4.10 -7.00
C GLY A 203 11.49 -3.50 -6.10
N VAL A 204 12.69 -3.25 -6.64
CA VAL A 204 13.81 -2.61 -5.92
C VAL A 204 13.42 -1.22 -5.44
N LEU A 205 12.78 -0.41 -6.30
CA LEU A 205 12.28 0.91 -5.93
C LEU A 205 11.29 0.83 -4.77
N THR A 206 10.37 -0.14 -4.80
CA THR A 206 9.38 -0.33 -3.75
C THR A 206 10.07 -0.60 -2.42
N ILE A 207 11.08 -1.48 -2.39
CA ILE A 207 11.84 -1.79 -1.17
C ILE A 207 12.57 -0.55 -0.63
N ILE A 208 13.23 0.22 -1.51
CA ILE A 208 13.91 1.46 -1.15
C ILE A 208 12.91 2.48 -0.56
N ALA A 209 11.69 2.56 -1.11
CA ALA A 209 10.65 3.49 -0.65
C ALA A 209 10.05 3.12 0.71
N LEU A 210 9.97 1.82 1.01
CA LEU A 210 9.44 1.34 2.28
C LEU A 210 10.39 1.54 3.44
N TRP A 211 11.68 1.60 3.15
CA TRP A 211 12.71 1.74 4.17
C TRP A 211 12.58 3.04 4.98
N PRO A 212 12.38 4.23 4.37
CA PRO A 212 12.00 5.45 5.08
C PRO A 212 10.83 5.30 6.05
N VAL A 213 9.78 4.60 5.62
CA VAL A 213 8.57 4.39 6.42
C VAL A 213 8.85 3.47 7.60
N ALA A 214 9.61 2.39 7.40
CA ALA A 214 9.99 1.45 8.44
C ALA A 214 10.89 2.10 9.51
N ILE A 215 11.86 2.94 9.11
CA ILE A 215 12.72 3.71 10.02
C ILE A 215 11.86 4.63 10.89
N MET A 216 10.95 5.37 10.27
CA MET A 216 10.06 6.29 10.98
C MET A 216 9.14 5.56 11.96
N PHE A 217 8.55 4.44 11.53
CA PHE A 217 7.70 3.62 12.38
C PHE A 217 8.47 3.08 13.60
N MET A 218 9.67 2.55 13.40
CA MET A 218 10.47 1.99 14.50
C MET A 218 10.89 3.06 15.52
N HIS A 219 11.16 4.28 15.05
CA HIS A 219 11.45 5.43 15.91
C HIS A 219 10.22 5.87 16.71
N LEU A 220 9.05 5.87 16.08
CA LEU A 220 7.81 6.42 16.66
C LEU A 220 6.91 5.41 17.36
N ARG A 221 7.12 4.10 17.20
CA ARG A 221 6.21 3.05 17.71
C ARG A 221 5.91 3.17 19.21
N ASN A 222 6.89 3.57 20.00
CA ASN A 222 6.74 3.73 21.46
C ASN A 222 6.02 5.03 21.80
N THR A 223 6.34 6.10 21.07
CA THR A 223 5.74 7.44 21.27
C THR A 223 4.27 7.46 20.85
N LEU A 224 3.94 6.82 19.73
CA LEU A 224 2.58 6.75 19.17
C LEU A 224 1.81 5.50 19.63
N ARG A 225 2.24 4.87 20.73
CA ARG A 225 1.58 3.66 21.25
C ARG A 225 0.16 3.95 21.73
N SER A 226 -0.07 5.10 22.36
CA SER A 226 -1.39 5.58 22.79
C SER A 226 -2.37 5.73 21.62
N LEU A 227 -1.87 6.16 20.46
CA LEU A 227 -2.62 6.31 19.21
C LEU A 227 -2.82 4.98 18.44
N LYS A 228 -2.40 3.85 19.03
CA LYS A 228 -2.38 2.52 18.40
C LYS A 228 -1.79 2.54 16.99
N ILE A 229 -0.61 3.15 16.81
CA ILE A 229 0.06 3.19 15.49
C ILE A 229 0.45 1.80 14.98
N ILE A 230 0.72 0.85 15.89
CA ILE A 230 1.17 -0.51 15.56
C ILE A 230 0.14 -1.25 14.68
N PRO A 231 -1.14 -1.38 15.08
CA PRO A 231 -2.14 -2.00 14.22
C PRO A 231 -2.38 -1.20 12.92
N LYS A 232 -2.28 0.14 12.93
CA LYS A 232 -2.40 0.94 11.69
C LYS A 232 -1.29 0.60 10.70
N TYR A 233 -0.04 0.49 11.17
CA TYR A 233 1.10 0.08 10.36
C TYR A 233 0.98 -1.37 9.89
N ALA A 234 0.48 -2.28 10.74
CA ALA A 234 0.24 -3.66 10.37
C ALA A 234 -0.79 -3.78 9.24
N MET A 235 -1.89 -3.03 9.29
CA MET A 235 -2.87 -2.99 8.20
C MET A 235 -2.26 -2.45 6.90
N TYR A 236 -1.49 -1.37 6.98
CA TYR A 236 -0.76 -0.82 5.82
C TYR A 236 0.21 -1.85 5.20
N GLN A 237 0.99 -2.55 6.03
CA GLN A 237 1.90 -3.60 5.57
C GLN A 237 1.13 -4.78 4.98
N LEU A 238 -0.01 -5.15 5.56
CA LEU A 238 -0.84 -6.23 5.03
C LEU A 238 -1.37 -5.88 3.63
N VAL A 239 -1.85 -4.65 3.42
CA VAL A 239 -2.26 -4.17 2.07
C VAL A 239 -1.11 -4.32 1.09
N LEU A 240 0.11 -3.92 1.47
CA LEU A 240 1.30 -4.05 0.62
C LEU A 240 1.59 -5.50 0.23
N VAL A 241 1.58 -6.40 1.21
CA VAL A 241 1.89 -7.81 1.01
C VAL A 241 0.85 -8.45 0.09
N LEU A 242 -0.43 -8.19 0.33
CA LEU A 242 -1.52 -8.78 -0.44
C LEU A 242 -1.65 -8.18 -1.84
N SER A 243 -1.36 -6.89 -2.03
CA SER A 243 -1.49 -6.24 -3.34
C SER A 243 -0.25 -6.40 -4.23
N GLN A 244 0.94 -6.49 -3.64
CA GLN A 244 2.20 -6.56 -4.41
C GLN A 244 2.83 -7.94 -4.37
N LEU A 245 3.07 -8.47 -3.17
CA LEU A 245 3.86 -9.70 -3.03
C LEU A 245 3.04 -10.93 -3.45
N GLN A 246 1.79 -11.03 -3.02
CA GLN A 246 0.90 -12.14 -3.38
C GLN A 246 0.67 -12.21 -4.89
N SER A 247 0.34 -11.10 -5.54
CA SER A 247 0.15 -11.08 -7.00
C SER A 247 1.43 -11.45 -7.76
N ALA A 248 2.60 -11.01 -7.28
CA ALA A 248 3.88 -11.42 -7.85
C ALA A 248 4.14 -12.94 -7.70
N ILE A 249 3.87 -13.49 -6.52
CA ILE A 249 4.02 -14.94 -6.26
C ILE A 249 3.08 -15.74 -7.16
N ILE A 250 1.81 -15.36 -7.24
CA ILE A 250 0.81 -16.05 -8.09
C ILE A 250 1.24 -16.00 -9.55
N ASN A 251 1.73 -14.85 -10.03
CA ASN A 251 2.24 -14.73 -11.40
C ASN A 251 3.42 -15.68 -11.65
N ILE A 252 4.39 -15.77 -10.73
CA ILE A 252 5.52 -16.70 -10.83
C ILE A 252 5.04 -18.17 -10.86
N LEU A 253 4.10 -18.54 -9.99
CA LEU A 253 3.54 -19.90 -9.96
C LEU A 253 2.77 -20.24 -11.24
N ALA A 254 2.03 -19.26 -11.81
CA ALA A 254 1.33 -19.43 -13.07
C ALA A 254 2.29 -19.65 -14.23
N MET A 255 3.43 -18.95 -14.22
CA MET A 255 4.48 -19.06 -15.25
C MET A 255 5.26 -20.37 -15.16
N ASN A 256 5.45 -20.91 -13.96
CA ASN A 256 6.07 -22.24 -13.74
C ASN A 256 5.14 -23.42 -14.09
N GLY A 257 3.96 -23.17 -14.65
CA GLY A 257 3.03 -24.22 -15.10
C GLY A 257 2.34 -24.99 -13.97
N THR A 258 2.45 -24.53 -12.71
CA THR A 258 1.76 -25.17 -11.57
C THR A 258 0.24 -24.98 -11.67
N ILE A 259 -0.22 -23.92 -12.34
CA ILE A 259 -1.63 -23.67 -12.62
C ILE A 259 -1.99 -24.29 -13.97
N ALA A 260 -2.75 -25.39 -13.95
CA ALA A 260 -3.24 -26.02 -15.17
C ALA A 260 -4.14 -25.07 -15.96
N CYS A 261 -3.86 -24.97 -17.26
CA CYS A 261 -4.74 -24.29 -18.21
C CYS A 261 -6.11 -24.95 -18.22
N ALA A 262 -7.17 -24.15 -18.19
CA ALA A 262 -8.55 -24.59 -18.28
C ALA A 262 -9.25 -23.70 -19.31
N PRO A 263 -9.44 -24.17 -20.56
CA PRO A 263 -10.10 -23.39 -21.60
C PRO A 263 -11.46 -22.86 -21.09
N PRO A 264 -11.80 -21.57 -21.31
CA PRO A 264 -11.17 -20.59 -22.21
C PRO A 264 -10.01 -19.77 -21.60
N TYR A 265 -9.59 -20.03 -20.36
CA TYR A 265 -8.55 -19.26 -19.69
C TYR A 265 -7.16 -19.89 -19.85
N SER A 266 -6.17 -19.09 -20.25
CA SER A 266 -4.76 -19.47 -20.14
C SER A 266 -4.36 -19.63 -18.66
N SER A 267 -3.30 -20.38 -18.39
CA SER A 267 -2.80 -20.58 -17.01
C SER A 267 -2.52 -19.25 -16.29
N GLN A 268 -1.95 -18.28 -17.01
CA GLN A 268 -1.69 -16.93 -16.52
C GLN A 268 -2.98 -16.15 -16.27
N ALA A 269 -3.90 -16.09 -17.24
CA ALA A 269 -5.16 -15.36 -17.10
C ALA A 269 -6.01 -15.88 -15.92
N ARG A 270 -6.00 -17.21 -15.72
CA ARG A 270 -6.66 -17.85 -14.57
C ARG A 270 -6.00 -17.46 -13.25
N GLY A 271 -4.68 -17.44 -13.19
CA GLY A 271 -3.92 -16.98 -12.02
C GLY A 271 -4.24 -15.53 -11.66
N TYR A 272 -4.26 -14.63 -12.65
CA TYR A 272 -4.67 -13.24 -12.45
C TYR A 272 -6.11 -13.13 -11.96
N LEU A 273 -7.06 -13.83 -12.58
CA LEU A 273 -8.46 -13.79 -12.16
C LEU A 273 -8.63 -14.24 -10.69
N MET A 274 -7.99 -15.34 -10.30
CA MET A 274 -8.00 -15.82 -8.92
C MET A 274 -7.37 -14.80 -7.97
N SER A 275 -6.25 -14.17 -8.36
CA SER A 275 -5.62 -13.11 -7.56
C SER A 275 -6.58 -11.93 -7.38
N GLN A 276 -7.27 -11.48 -8.43
CA GLN A 276 -8.22 -10.37 -8.32
C GLN A 276 -9.38 -10.70 -7.39
N GLN A 277 -9.96 -11.90 -7.51
CA GLN A 277 -11.07 -12.34 -6.68
C GLN A 277 -10.70 -12.42 -5.20
N LEU A 278 -9.54 -12.99 -4.90
CA LEU A 278 -9.03 -13.14 -3.54
C LEU A 278 -8.69 -11.77 -2.93
N LEU A 279 -8.13 -10.87 -3.73
CA LEU A 279 -7.78 -9.52 -3.31
C LEU A 279 -9.02 -8.68 -2.96
N ILE A 280 -10.15 -8.82 -3.69
CA ILE A 280 -11.41 -8.16 -3.33
C ILE A 280 -11.86 -8.55 -1.91
N LEU A 281 -11.82 -9.85 -1.60
CA LEU A 281 -12.21 -10.37 -0.28
C LEU A 281 -11.28 -9.85 0.82
N GLU A 282 -9.98 -9.89 0.59
CA GLU A 282 -8.97 -9.43 1.54
C GLU A 282 -9.08 -7.94 1.83
N MET A 283 -9.21 -7.12 0.78
CA MET A 283 -9.35 -5.68 0.92
C MET A 283 -10.68 -5.29 1.59
N PHE A 284 -11.75 -6.06 1.42
CA PHE A 284 -12.98 -5.88 2.17
C PHE A 284 -12.77 -6.08 3.68
N ILE A 285 -12.10 -7.17 4.07
CA ILE A 285 -11.76 -7.42 5.49
C ILE A 285 -10.89 -6.29 6.05
N ILE A 286 -9.87 -5.86 5.31
CA ILE A 286 -9.01 -4.75 5.72
C ILE A 286 -9.83 -3.47 5.90
N THR A 287 -10.75 -3.16 4.97
CA THR A 287 -11.62 -1.97 5.05
C THR A 287 -12.48 -1.98 6.32
N LEU A 288 -13.00 -3.14 6.73
CA LEU A 288 -13.75 -3.27 7.99
C LEU A 288 -12.86 -3.03 9.21
N VAL A 289 -11.65 -3.59 9.22
CA VAL A 289 -10.70 -3.45 10.34
C VAL A 289 -10.17 -2.02 10.44
N THR A 290 -9.82 -1.39 9.33
CA THR A 290 -9.37 0.02 9.30
C THR A 290 -10.46 0.94 9.81
N ARG A 291 -11.73 0.68 9.46
CA ARG A 291 -12.88 1.42 10.00
C ARG A 291 -12.93 1.39 11.53
N LEU A 292 -12.76 0.22 12.13
CA LEU A 292 -12.76 0.08 13.59
C LEU A 292 -11.57 0.79 14.25
N LEU A 293 -10.41 0.79 13.59
CA LEU A 293 -9.20 1.45 14.09
C LEU A 293 -9.31 2.98 14.02
N TYR A 294 -9.81 3.54 12.91
CA TYR A 294 -9.84 4.99 12.70
C TYR A 294 -11.06 5.69 13.31
N ARG A 295 -12.17 4.97 13.56
CA ARG A 295 -13.34 5.55 14.24
C ARG A 295 -13.09 5.82 15.73
N ARG A 296 -12.12 5.14 16.35
CA ARG A 296 -11.80 5.34 17.77
C ARG A 296 -11.16 6.73 17.95
N GLN A 297 -11.78 7.57 18.77
CA GLN A 297 -11.16 8.84 19.17
C GLN A 297 -9.95 8.52 20.06
N TYR A 298 -8.80 9.06 19.67
CA TYR A 298 -7.58 8.97 20.45
C TYR A 298 -7.32 10.33 21.10
N GLU A 299 -6.93 10.31 22.37
CA GLU A 299 -6.46 11.53 23.03
C GLU A 299 -5.20 12.05 22.33
N PRO A 300 -5.07 13.38 22.16
CA PRO A 300 -3.86 13.96 21.60
C PRO A 300 -2.65 13.56 22.45
N LEU A 301 -1.49 13.42 21.80
CA LEU A 301 -0.25 13.14 22.53
C LEU A 301 -0.03 14.23 23.59
N PRO A 302 0.39 13.88 24.81
CA PRO A 302 0.84 14.88 25.76
C PRO A 302 2.03 15.63 25.14
N ASP A 303 1.98 16.96 25.26
CA ASP A 303 3.10 17.83 24.92
C ASP A 303 4.32 17.34 25.70
N GLY A 304 5.41 17.09 24.98
CA GLY A 304 6.56 16.36 25.53
C GLY A 304 7.12 17.01 26.79
N GLU A 305 7.52 16.16 27.76
CA GLU A 305 8.27 16.40 29.01
C GLU A 305 9.19 17.63 28.97
N SER A 306 8.59 18.81 29.05
CA SER A 306 9.29 20.09 29.25
C SER A 306 8.43 21.03 30.09
N ASP A 307 7.12 20.77 30.17
CA ASP A 307 6.23 21.51 31.06
C ASP A 307 6.21 20.95 32.49
N GLU A 308 6.61 19.70 32.74
CA GLU A 308 6.76 19.21 34.12
C GLU A 308 8.07 19.68 34.75
N GLU A 309 9.18 19.71 34.02
CA GLU A 309 10.43 20.31 34.51
C GLU A 309 10.29 21.83 34.69
N SER A 310 9.58 22.52 33.78
CA SER A 310 9.29 23.95 33.95
C SER A 310 8.31 24.23 35.09
N LYS A 311 7.31 23.36 35.33
CA LYS A 311 6.41 23.51 36.49
C LYS A 311 7.07 23.14 37.82
N MET A 312 7.96 22.14 37.86
CA MET A 312 8.73 21.83 39.08
C MET A 312 9.79 22.92 39.37
N VAL A 313 10.46 23.47 38.35
CA VAL A 313 11.42 24.58 38.52
C VAL A 313 10.72 25.90 38.90
N VAL A 314 9.55 26.20 38.33
CA VAL A 314 8.74 27.37 38.73
C VAL A 314 8.13 27.17 40.13
N SER A 315 7.72 25.95 40.50
CA SER A 315 7.23 25.67 41.84
C SER A 315 8.33 25.73 42.89
N SER A 316 9.56 25.29 42.61
CA SER A 316 10.70 25.40 43.54
C SER A 316 11.25 26.83 43.67
N ASN A 317 11.21 27.64 42.61
CA ASN A 317 11.64 29.04 42.70
C ASN A 317 10.61 29.94 43.42
N ASN A 318 9.32 29.59 43.42
CA ASN A 318 8.31 30.33 44.17
C ASN A 318 8.32 30.01 45.68
N THR A 319 8.79 28.84 46.11
CA THR A 319 8.96 28.53 47.54
C THR A 319 10.25 29.09 48.13
N ALA A 320 11.28 29.33 47.32
CA ALA A 320 12.55 29.91 47.78
C ALA A 320 12.51 31.45 47.95
N ASN A 321 11.52 32.14 47.38
CA ASN A 321 11.35 33.60 47.48
C ASN A 321 10.36 34.04 48.58
N VAL A 322 9.90 33.12 49.44
CA VAL A 322 8.94 33.40 50.54
C VAL A 322 9.50 32.93 51.90
N ALA A 323 10.82 32.79 52.02
CA ALA A 323 11.51 32.52 53.29
C ALA A 323 12.52 33.63 53.60
#